data_AF-A0A086YZT9-F1
#
_entry.id   AF-A0A086YZT9-F1
#
_cell.length_a   1.000
_cell.length_b   1.000
_cell.length_c   1.000
_cell.angle_alpha   90.00
_cell.angle_beta   90.00
_cell.angle_gamma   90.00
#
_symmetry.space_group_name_H-M   'P 1'
#
loop_
_entity.id
_entity.type
_entity.pdbx_description
1 polymer ?
#
loop_
_entity_poly.entity_id
_entity_poly.type
_entity_poly.pdbx_seq_one_letter_code
_entity_poly.pdbx_strand_id
1 'polypeptide(L)'
;MSDKPEYAIVEPDIEEDDTEYPDVHLEALGLKFDLPNLNSKAELPLEIIQMIFILKSKVVLSDEEQYQAMAVFLAYFEQIHPTLWNRLRRSDNAMGWLTGIVKAWAAESGIDPKALTSSSSTRSTEER
;
A
#
# COMPACT_ATOMS: atom_id res chain seq x y z
N MET A 1 -14.76 -35.23 36.82
CA MET A 1 -15.35 -34.27 35.87
C MET A 1 -14.22 -33.46 35.27
N SER A 2 -13.89 -33.70 34.01
CA SER A 2 -13.09 -32.77 33.20
C SER A 2 -13.66 -32.84 31.80
N ASP A 3 -14.64 -31.99 31.52
CA ASP A 3 -14.98 -31.64 30.15
C ASP A 3 -13.73 -30.99 29.55
N LYS A 4 -13.14 -31.66 28.56
CA LYS A 4 -12.11 -31.02 27.74
C LYS A 4 -12.82 -30.04 26.81
N PRO A 5 -12.31 -28.82 26.63
CA PRO A 5 -12.91 -27.88 25.69
C PRO A 5 -12.88 -28.50 24.28
N GLU A 6 -14.04 -28.60 23.66
CA GLU A 6 -14.18 -28.99 22.26
C GLU A 6 -13.78 -27.77 21.39
N TYR A 7 -12.77 -27.95 20.55
CA TYR A 7 -12.27 -26.88 19.70
C TYR A 7 -13.19 -26.69 18.49
N ALA A 8 -13.51 -25.44 18.16
CA ALA A 8 -14.21 -25.12 16.91
C ALA A 8 -13.27 -25.32 15.71
N ILE A 9 -13.75 -26.00 14.68
CA ILE A 9 -13.06 -26.10 13.39
C ILE A 9 -13.34 -24.80 12.62
N VAL A 10 -12.29 -24.15 12.14
CA VAL A 10 -12.38 -22.95 11.29
C VAL A 10 -12.13 -23.37 9.85
N GLU A 11 -13.11 -23.14 8.99
CA GLU A 11 -13.00 -23.31 7.55
C GLU A 11 -12.77 -21.93 6.89
N PRO A 12 -12.03 -21.87 5.77
CA PRO A 12 -11.84 -20.62 5.05
C PRO A 12 -13.18 -20.13 4.51
N ASP A 13 -13.52 -18.88 4.83
CA ASP A 13 -14.65 -18.19 4.23
C ASP A 13 -14.20 -17.56 2.91
N ILE A 14 -14.54 -18.21 1.79
CA ILE A 14 -14.11 -17.83 0.45
C ILE A 14 -15.32 -17.21 -0.26
N GLU A 15 -15.38 -15.89 -0.29
CA GLU A 15 -16.28 -15.16 -1.20
C GLU A 15 -15.59 -15.07 -2.57
N GLU A 16 -16.19 -15.68 -3.60
CA GLU A 16 -15.76 -15.51 -4.99
C GLU A 16 -16.17 -14.10 -5.46
N ASP A 17 -15.23 -13.16 -5.40
CA ASP A 17 -15.38 -11.84 -6.03
C ASP A 17 -14.95 -11.95 -7.49
N ASP A 18 -15.91 -12.20 -8.38
CA ASP A 18 -15.72 -12.28 -9.84
C ASP A 18 -15.46 -10.90 -10.49
N THR A 19 -15.33 -9.83 -9.69
CA THR A 19 -15.06 -8.50 -10.22
C THR A 19 -13.62 -8.41 -10.71
N GLU A 20 -13.44 -8.43 -12.02
CA GLU A 20 -12.14 -8.16 -12.63
C GLU A 20 -11.78 -6.67 -12.51
N TYR A 21 -10.67 -6.39 -11.83
CA TYR A 21 -10.06 -5.06 -11.78
C TYR A 21 -8.82 -5.03 -12.67
N PRO A 22 -8.76 -4.16 -13.70
CA PRO A 22 -7.60 -4.08 -14.56
C PRO A 22 -6.38 -3.56 -13.81
N ASP A 23 -5.21 -4.04 -14.22
CA ASP A 23 -3.92 -3.58 -13.72
C ASP A 23 -3.75 -2.07 -13.90
N VAL A 24 -2.97 -1.49 -12.99
CA VAL A 24 -2.59 -0.09 -12.99
C VAL A 24 -1.28 0.08 -13.73
N HIS A 25 -1.30 0.88 -14.79
CA HIS A 25 -0.15 1.15 -15.64
C HIS A 25 0.55 2.46 -15.22
N LEU A 26 1.79 2.38 -14.74
CA LEU A 26 2.54 3.55 -14.25
C LEU A 26 3.84 3.77 -15.03
N GLU A 27 4.26 5.04 -15.06
CA GLU A 27 5.59 5.43 -15.49
C GLU A 27 6.27 6.26 -14.41
N ALA A 28 7.42 5.80 -13.91
CA ALA A 28 8.25 6.52 -12.94
C ALA A 28 9.73 6.22 -13.18
N LEU A 29 10.60 7.19 -12.93
CA LEU A 29 12.06 7.03 -13.11
C LEU A 29 12.46 6.56 -14.53
N GLY A 30 11.67 6.93 -15.55
CA GLY A 30 11.85 6.49 -16.94
C GLY A 30 11.59 5.00 -17.17
N LEU A 31 10.89 4.33 -16.24
CA LEU A 31 10.47 2.94 -16.32
C LEU A 31 8.95 2.88 -16.41
N LYS A 32 8.43 2.11 -17.38
CA LYS A 32 7.02 1.71 -17.46
C LYS A 32 6.85 0.37 -16.78
N PHE A 33 5.83 0.23 -15.94
CA PHE A 33 5.54 -0.99 -15.20
C PHE A 33 4.06 -1.07 -14.83
N ASP A 34 3.60 -2.30 -14.67
CA ASP A 34 2.22 -2.61 -14.30
C ASP A 34 2.18 -3.05 -12.84
N LEU A 35 1.14 -2.66 -12.13
CA LEU A 35 0.86 -3.09 -10.76
C LEU A 35 -0.56 -3.64 -10.67
N PRO A 36 -0.81 -4.70 -9.89
CA PRO A 36 -2.16 -5.21 -9.69
C PRO A 36 -3.05 -4.14 -9.07
N ASN A 37 -4.33 -4.11 -9.44
CA ASN A 37 -5.27 -3.17 -8.84
C ASN A 37 -5.42 -3.43 -7.34
N LEU A 38 -5.35 -2.39 -6.51
CA LEU A 38 -5.47 -2.54 -5.06
C LEU A 38 -6.88 -2.95 -4.57
N ASN A 39 -7.89 -2.94 -5.46
CA ASN A 39 -9.19 -3.55 -5.16
C ASN A 39 -9.28 -5.02 -5.52
N SER A 40 -8.35 -5.54 -6.34
CA SER A 40 -8.24 -6.97 -6.62
C SER A 40 -7.63 -7.67 -5.42
N LYS A 41 -8.48 -8.30 -4.59
CA LYS A 41 -8.04 -8.95 -3.34
C LYS A 41 -7.32 -10.28 -3.56
N ALA A 42 -7.52 -10.94 -4.70
CA ALA A 42 -7.10 -12.32 -4.92
C ALA A 42 -5.58 -12.50 -5.14
N GLU A 43 -4.85 -11.45 -5.55
CA GLU A 43 -3.46 -11.58 -6.01
C GLU A 43 -2.44 -10.78 -5.18
N LEU A 44 -2.89 -10.04 -4.17
CA LEU A 44 -2.04 -9.18 -3.36
C LEU A 44 -1.51 -9.91 -2.12
N PRO A 45 -0.23 -9.70 -1.73
CA PRO A 45 0.26 -10.17 -0.44
C PRO A 45 -0.58 -9.62 0.72
N LEU A 46 -0.73 -10.41 1.79
CA LEU A 46 -1.56 -10.08 2.94
C LEU A 46 -1.18 -8.74 3.57
N GLU A 47 0.12 -8.42 3.60
CA GLU A 47 0.65 -7.17 4.12
C GLU A 47 0.15 -5.96 3.32
N ILE A 48 0.06 -6.10 1.98
CA ILE A 48 -0.49 -5.06 1.11
C ILE A 48 -1.99 -4.92 1.33
N ILE A 49 -2.72 -6.04 1.45
CA ILE A 49 -4.15 -6.06 1.78
C ILE A 49 -4.40 -5.34 3.12
N GLN A 50 -3.60 -5.64 4.14
CA GLN A 50 -3.69 -4.98 5.45
C GLN A 50 -3.49 -3.47 5.30
N MET A 51 -2.47 -3.03 4.56
CA MET A 51 -2.23 -1.59 4.35
C MET A 51 -3.39 -0.93 3.59
N ILE A 52 -3.97 -1.59 2.59
CA ILE A 52 -5.16 -1.09 1.87
C ILE A 52 -6.31 -0.84 2.85
N PHE A 53 -6.58 -1.77 3.78
CA PHE A 53 -7.63 -1.59 4.78
C PHE A 53 -7.35 -0.40 5.71
N ILE A 54 -6.09 -0.20 6.12
CA ILE A 54 -5.72 0.96 6.93
C ILE A 54 -5.94 2.25 6.13
N LEU A 55 -5.52 2.31 4.87
CA LEU A 55 -5.70 3.46 3.99
C LEU A 55 -7.19 3.78 3.75
N LYS A 56 -8.04 2.76 3.60
CA LYS A 56 -9.50 2.94 3.43
C LYS A 56 -10.20 3.35 4.73
N SER A 57 -9.68 2.95 5.88
CA SER A 57 -10.31 3.25 7.19
C SER A 57 -9.93 4.61 7.77
N LYS A 58 -8.89 5.26 7.26
CA LYS A 58 -8.36 6.52 7.79
C LYS A 58 -8.32 7.62 6.76
N VAL A 59 -8.59 8.85 7.20
CA VAL A 59 -8.49 10.05 6.36
C VAL A 59 -7.02 10.47 6.17
N VAL A 60 -6.21 10.34 7.24
CA VAL A 60 -4.77 10.65 7.25
C VAL A 60 -4.05 9.65 8.18
N LEU A 61 -2.94 9.10 7.73
CA LEU A 61 -2.06 8.25 8.55
C LEU A 61 -1.17 9.09 9.48
N SER A 62 -0.85 8.57 10.66
CA SER A 62 0.22 9.15 11.50
C SER A 62 1.60 8.98 10.85
N ASP A 63 2.61 9.74 11.28
CA ASP A 63 3.96 9.62 10.72
C ASP A 63 4.54 8.19 10.89
N GLU A 64 4.31 7.55 12.03
CA GLU A 64 4.73 6.16 12.27
C GLU A 64 4.03 5.19 11.31
N GLU A 65 2.73 5.34 11.11
CA GLU A 65 1.95 4.53 10.18
C GLU A 65 2.37 4.76 8.74
N GLN A 66 2.77 5.99 8.38
CA GLN A 66 3.34 6.29 7.08
C GLN A 66 4.67 5.56 6.87
N TYR A 67 5.57 5.56 7.85
CA TYR A 67 6.83 4.82 7.74
C TYR A 67 6.59 3.32 7.62
N GLN A 68 5.68 2.76 8.41
CA GLN A 68 5.30 1.35 8.33
C GLN A 68 4.69 1.01 6.96
N ALA A 69 3.76 1.82 6.45
CA ALA A 69 3.17 1.62 5.14
C ALA A 69 4.23 1.68 4.03
N MET A 70 5.11 2.67 4.07
CA MET A 70 6.20 2.79 3.08
C MET A 70 7.15 1.59 3.13
N ALA A 71 7.47 1.06 4.32
CA ALA A 71 8.31 -0.14 4.45
C ALA A 71 7.66 -1.37 3.81
N VAL A 72 6.34 -1.55 4.00
CA VAL A 72 5.58 -2.66 3.38
C VAL A 72 5.61 -2.54 1.85
N PHE A 73 5.31 -1.36 1.30
CA PHE A 73 5.35 -1.15 -0.15
C PHE A 73 6.77 -1.32 -0.73
N LEU A 74 7.79 -0.91 0.03
CA LEU A 74 9.17 -1.08 -0.38
C LEU A 74 9.56 -2.56 -0.49
N ALA A 75 9.22 -3.36 0.53
CA ALA A 75 9.47 -4.80 0.53
C ALA A 75 8.73 -5.49 -0.62
N TYR A 76 7.50 -5.07 -0.91
CA TYR A 76 6.74 -5.56 -2.05
C TYR A 76 7.45 -5.28 -3.39
N PHE A 77 7.92 -4.04 -3.61
CA PHE A 77 8.65 -3.72 -4.83
C PHE A 77 9.98 -4.44 -4.94
N GLU A 78 10.68 -4.68 -3.83
CA GLU A 78 11.91 -5.48 -3.83
C GLU A 78 11.66 -6.92 -4.31
N GLN A 79 10.55 -7.54 -3.89
CA GLN A 79 10.23 -8.92 -4.24
C GLN A 79 9.62 -9.05 -5.64
N ILE A 80 8.63 -8.21 -5.98
CA ILE A 80 7.80 -8.39 -7.18
C ILE A 80 8.30 -7.55 -8.37
N HIS A 81 8.92 -6.40 -8.12
CA HIS A 81 9.41 -5.49 -9.17
C HIS A 81 10.89 -5.14 -8.98
N PRO A 82 11.83 -6.11 -9.08
CA PRO A 82 13.24 -5.89 -8.80
C PRO A 82 13.89 -4.81 -9.70
N THR A 83 13.38 -4.61 -10.92
CA THR A 83 13.84 -3.53 -11.81
C THR A 83 13.44 -2.16 -11.29
N LEU A 84 12.20 -2.00 -10.84
CA LEU A 84 11.70 -0.77 -10.22
C LEU A 84 12.48 -0.49 -8.93
N TRP A 85 12.66 -1.49 -8.08
CA TRP A 85 13.45 -1.40 -6.86
C TRP A 85 14.88 -0.92 -7.13
N ASN A 86 15.55 -1.51 -8.13
CA ASN A 86 16.90 -1.14 -8.50
C ASN A 86 17.02 0.31 -9.01
N ARG A 87 15.99 0.84 -9.67
CA ARG A 87 15.92 2.25 -10.08
C ARG A 87 15.67 3.16 -8.88
N LEU A 88 14.69 2.80 -8.05
CA LEU A 88 14.28 3.55 -6.86
C LEU A 88 15.43 3.74 -5.89
N ARG A 89 16.17 2.67 -5.55
CA ARG A 89 17.30 2.76 -4.61
C ARG A 89 18.49 3.58 -5.12
N ARG A 90 18.53 3.87 -6.42
CA ARG A 90 19.60 4.65 -7.08
C ARG A 90 19.14 6.07 -7.42
N SER A 91 17.87 6.41 -7.20
CA SER A 91 17.37 7.73 -7.51
C SER A 91 17.71 8.72 -6.40
N ASP A 92 17.87 9.98 -6.80
CA ASP A 92 17.82 11.08 -5.86
C ASP A 92 16.40 11.16 -5.30
N ASN A 93 16.28 11.29 -3.97
CA ASN A 93 15.00 11.33 -3.26
C ASN A 93 14.14 10.05 -3.42
N ALA A 94 14.72 8.87 -3.16
CA ALA A 94 14.04 7.58 -3.23
C ALA A 94 12.69 7.53 -2.47
N MET A 95 12.63 8.13 -1.27
CA MET A 95 11.37 8.17 -0.50
C MET A 95 10.28 9.01 -1.18
N GLY A 96 10.63 10.15 -1.77
CA GLY A 96 9.68 10.96 -2.53
C GLY A 96 9.12 10.22 -3.75
N TRP A 97 9.98 9.49 -4.47
CA TRP A 97 9.55 8.63 -5.57
C TRP A 97 8.66 7.49 -5.11
N LEU A 98 9.02 6.82 -4.01
CA LEU A 98 8.22 5.75 -3.41
C LEU A 98 6.82 6.25 -3.07
N THR A 99 6.72 7.36 -2.32
CA THR A 99 5.44 7.97 -1.97
C THR A 99 4.64 8.38 -3.20
N GLY A 100 5.29 8.93 -4.23
CA GLY A 100 4.64 9.30 -5.49
C GLY A 100 4.04 8.10 -6.23
N ILE A 101 4.81 7.01 -6.34
CA ILE A 101 4.37 5.76 -6.97
C ILE A 101 3.19 5.17 -6.20
N VAL A 102 3.28 5.06 -4.87
CA VAL A 102 2.20 4.49 -4.05
C VAL A 102 0.93 5.35 -4.12
N LYS A 103 1.06 6.68 -4.14
CA LYS A 103 -0.10 7.58 -4.33
C LYS A 103 -0.75 7.43 -5.69
N ALA A 104 0.04 7.33 -6.76
CA ALA A 104 -0.47 7.09 -8.10
C ALA A 104 -1.17 5.73 -8.17
N TRP A 105 -0.55 4.69 -7.62
CA TRP A 105 -1.13 3.36 -7.55
C TRP A 105 -2.47 3.33 -6.80
N ALA A 106 -2.54 4.00 -5.64
CA ALA A 106 -3.77 4.16 -4.88
C ALA A 106 -4.86 4.88 -5.68
N ALA A 107 -4.54 6.03 -6.27
CA ALA A 107 -5.49 6.84 -7.02
C ALA A 107 -6.06 6.11 -8.24
N GLU A 108 -5.20 5.47 -9.04
CA GLU A 108 -5.61 4.68 -10.21
C GLU A 108 -6.36 3.40 -9.82
N SER A 109 -6.11 2.86 -8.62
CA SER A 109 -6.91 1.78 -8.04
C SER A 109 -8.20 2.28 -7.39
N GLY A 110 -8.57 3.57 -7.50
CA GLY A 110 -9.80 4.11 -6.91
C GLY A 110 -9.79 4.22 -5.38
N ILE A 111 -8.62 4.17 -4.74
CA ILE A 111 -8.42 4.40 -3.31
C ILE A 111 -8.03 5.87 -3.10
N ASP A 112 -8.62 6.56 -2.11
CA ASP A 112 -8.28 7.95 -1.82
C ASP A 112 -6.80 8.08 -1.37
N PRO A 113 -5.92 8.74 -2.15
CA PRO A 113 -4.51 8.86 -1.81
C PRO A 113 -4.24 9.84 -0.66
N LYS A 114 -5.27 10.56 -0.17
CA LYS A 114 -5.13 11.53 0.94
C LYS A 114 -4.63 10.89 2.22
N ALA A 115 -4.94 9.62 2.47
CA ALA A 115 -4.42 8.88 3.62
C ALA A 115 -2.88 8.87 3.66
N LEU A 116 -2.23 8.93 2.50
CA LEU A 116 -0.77 8.95 2.32
C LEU A 116 -0.16 10.35 2.33
N THR A 117 -0.93 11.39 2.67
CA THR A 117 -0.40 12.75 2.82
C THR A 117 0.10 12.95 4.25
N SER A 118 1.33 13.44 4.43
CA SER A 118 1.82 13.82 5.77
C SER A 118 1.08 15.06 6.26
N SER A 119 0.70 15.07 7.54
CA SER A 119 0.17 16.25 8.24
C SER A 119 1.22 17.36 8.44
N SER A 120 2.47 17.19 7.99
CA SER A 120 3.51 18.21 8.12
C SER A 120 3.32 19.36 7.12
N SER A 121 2.35 20.21 7.40
CA SER A 121 2.22 21.57 6.85
C SER A 121 1.66 22.52 7.91
N THR A 122 2.31 22.56 9.07
CA THR A 122 2.26 23.70 9.99
C THR A 122 3.66 23.99 10.53
N ARG A 123 4.57 24.44 9.64
CA ARG A 123 5.65 25.32 10.11
C ARG A 123 5.09 26.74 10.10
N SER A 124 4.51 27.12 11.23
CA SER A 124 4.20 28.51 11.56
C SER A 124 5.47 29.33 11.30
N THR A 125 5.44 30.15 10.25
CA THR A 125 6.36 31.28 10.12
C THR A 125 5.54 32.53 10.42
N GLU A 126 5.02 32.58 11.64
CA GLU A 126 4.86 33.86 12.33
C GLU A 126 6.17 34.07 13.07
N GLU A 127 7.04 34.91 12.52
CA GLU A 127 7.92 35.72 13.35
C GLU A 127 8.39 36.97 12.58
N ARG A 128 7.83 38.10 13.04
CA ARG A 128 8.22 39.53 12.88
C ARG A 128 7.93 40.27 11.59
#